data_AF-A0A4R1W6F3-F1
#
_entry.id   AF-A0A4R1W6F3-F1
#
_cell.length_a   1.000
_cell.length_b   1.000
_cell.length_c   1.000
_cell.angle_alpha   90.00
_cell.angle_beta   90.00
_cell.angle_gamma   90.00
#
_symmetry.space_group_name_H-M   'P 1'
#
loop_
_entity.id
_entity.type
_entity.pdbx_description
1 polymer ?
#
loop_
_entity_poly.entity_id
_entity_poly.type
_entity_poly.pdbx_seq_one_letter_code
_entity_poly.pdbx_strand_id
1 'polypeptide(L)'
;MSTATTTSNRFDVLNPVIAAATGAVTFGLTMIAGDVFDLNTDSDTGPATSGWEIALYVGVVVAAMLIAVWLGLRARAGSPRRLSATALGLSIAAAVTYVAFWSGWPQVFGAVAVVLAVEHRRRVGSFSAATLTALILGAIAFIAAAITCLFG
;
A
#
# COMPACT_ATOMS: atom_id res chain seq x y z
N MET A 1 -20.46 -42.93 -3.85
CA MET A 1 -19.11 -42.39 -4.11
C MET A 1 -19.19 -40.89 -3.85
N SER A 2 -18.83 -40.43 -2.64
CA SER A 2 -18.96 -39.03 -2.23
C SER A 2 -17.76 -38.23 -2.74
N THR A 3 -18.02 -37.25 -3.58
CA THR A 3 -17.05 -36.26 -4.05
C THR A 3 -16.71 -35.33 -2.89
N ALA A 4 -15.57 -35.57 -2.24
CA ALA A 4 -15.00 -34.62 -1.29
C ALA A 4 -14.42 -33.44 -2.07
N THR A 5 -15.13 -32.33 -2.08
CA THR A 5 -14.63 -31.06 -2.61
C THR A 5 -13.58 -30.52 -1.64
N THR A 6 -12.30 -30.79 -1.91
CA THR A 6 -11.20 -30.17 -1.18
C THR A 6 -11.16 -28.68 -1.54
N THR A 7 -11.88 -27.87 -0.76
CA THR A 7 -11.74 -26.41 -0.80
C THR A 7 -10.36 -26.06 -0.26
N SER A 8 -9.34 -26.06 -1.13
CA SER A 8 -8.02 -25.56 -0.75
C SER A 8 -8.19 -24.09 -0.39
N ASN A 9 -8.02 -23.76 0.88
CA ASN A 9 -8.10 -22.41 1.42
C ASN A 9 -6.84 -21.64 1.01
N ARG A 10 -6.68 -21.42 -0.30
CA ARG A 10 -5.53 -20.73 -0.87
C ARG A 10 -5.72 -19.25 -0.59
N PHE A 11 -5.08 -18.75 0.47
CA PHE A 11 -5.01 -17.32 0.77
C PHE A 11 -4.71 -16.56 -0.53
N ASP A 12 -5.65 -15.73 -0.97
CA ASP A 12 -5.48 -14.90 -2.15
C ASP A 12 -4.56 -13.74 -1.78
N VAL A 13 -3.25 -13.98 -1.85
CA VAL A 13 -2.20 -12.99 -1.53
C VAL A 13 -2.30 -11.75 -2.43
N LEU A 14 -3.05 -11.82 -3.53
CA LEU A 14 -3.34 -10.69 -4.42
C LEU A 14 -4.66 -9.97 -4.09
N ASN A 15 -5.19 -10.15 -2.88
CA ASN A 15 -6.36 -9.42 -2.43
C ASN A 15 -5.98 -7.96 -2.10
N PRO A 16 -6.64 -6.96 -2.71
CA PRO A 16 -6.41 -5.54 -2.42
C PRO A 16 -6.57 -5.17 -0.94
N VAL A 17 -7.43 -5.87 -0.19
CA VAL A 17 -7.61 -5.67 1.25
C VAL A 17 -6.34 -6.05 2.01
N ILE A 18 -5.74 -7.19 1.68
CA ILE A 18 -4.50 -7.64 2.31
C ILE A 18 -3.37 -6.69 1.94
N ALA A 19 -3.28 -6.27 0.67
CA ALA A 19 -2.28 -5.32 0.20
C ALA A 19 -2.36 -3.97 0.95
N ALA A 20 -3.57 -3.42 1.10
CA ALA A 20 -3.78 -2.17 1.82
C ALA A 20 -3.45 -2.32 3.31
N ALA A 21 -3.84 -3.44 3.93
CA ALA A 21 -3.50 -3.74 5.32
C ALA A 21 -1.98 -3.86 5.51
N THR A 22 -1.27 -4.52 4.60
CA THR A 22 0.19 -4.58 4.63
C THR A 22 0.80 -3.18 4.59
N GLY A 23 0.34 -2.30 3.69
CA GLY A 23 0.82 -0.92 3.65
C GLY A 23 0.52 -0.11 4.92
N ALA A 24 -0.65 -0.28 5.52
CA ALA A 24 -1.00 0.37 6.78
C ALA A 24 -0.17 -0.14 7.96
N VAL A 25 0.07 -1.45 8.03
CA VAL A 25 0.91 -2.08 9.06
C VAL A 25 2.35 -1.64 8.89
N THR A 26 2.89 -1.61 7.66
CA THR A 26 4.23 -1.09 7.42
C THR A 26 4.35 0.34 7.91
N PHE A 27 3.34 1.19 7.70
CA PHE A 27 3.41 2.59 8.10
C PHE A 27 3.47 2.72 9.62
N GLY A 28 2.59 2.02 10.33
CA GLY A 28 2.61 1.98 11.79
C GLY A 28 3.92 1.45 12.35
N LEU A 29 4.47 0.39 11.74
CA LEU A 29 5.76 -0.16 12.16
C LEU A 29 6.92 0.80 11.90
N THR A 30 6.96 1.49 10.75
CA THR A 30 8.02 2.45 10.45
C THR A 30 7.96 3.67 11.37
N MET A 31 6.75 4.13 11.71
CA MET A 31 6.55 5.21 12.67
C MET A 31 7.03 4.82 14.08
N ILE A 32 6.64 3.64 14.57
CA ILE A 32 7.08 3.13 15.88
C ILE A 32 8.59 2.88 15.91
N ALA A 33 9.16 2.37 14.81
CA ALA A 33 10.59 2.10 14.75
C ALA A 33 11.42 3.38 14.82
N GLY A 34 11.00 4.47 14.16
CA GLY A 34 11.67 5.78 14.27
C GLY A 34 11.79 6.25 15.72
N ASP A 35 10.72 6.08 16.51
CA ASP A 35 10.67 6.45 17.93
C ASP A 35 11.49 5.50 18.82
N VAL A 36 11.37 4.18 18.63
CA VAL A 36 12.06 3.18 19.45
C VAL A 36 13.58 3.24 19.27
N PHE A 37 14.05 3.54 18.06
CA PHE A 37 15.46 3.62 17.75
C PHE A 37 16.06 5.02 17.94
N ASP A 38 15.29 5.99 18.43
CA ASP A 38 15.74 7.38 18.62
C ASP A 38 16.37 7.96 17.34
N LEU A 39 15.85 7.54 16.18
CA LEU A 39 16.33 7.96 14.86
C LEU A 39 15.66 9.26 14.42
N ASN A 40 14.47 9.55 14.97
CA ASN A 40 13.86 10.87 14.91
C ASN A 40 14.55 11.76 15.93
N THR A 41 15.46 12.64 15.47
CA THR A 41 16.13 13.63 16.31
C THR A 41 15.14 14.70 16.77
N ASP A 42 14.37 14.44 17.83
CA ASP A 42 13.65 15.49 18.56
C ASP A 42 14.10 15.45 20.03
N SER A 43 14.82 16.49 20.45
CA SER A 43 15.58 16.53 21.71
C SER A 43 14.75 16.80 22.96
N ASP A 44 13.42 16.73 22.89
CA ASP A 44 12.53 17.13 23.97
C ASP A 44 11.91 15.93 24.70
N THR A 45 12.03 15.96 26.03
CA THR A 45 11.71 14.89 26.99
C THR A 45 10.19 14.72 27.25
N GLY A 46 9.37 14.81 26.21
CA GLY A 46 7.91 14.58 26.25
C GLY A 46 7.46 13.59 25.18
N PRO A 47 6.23 13.03 25.26
CA PRO A 47 5.69 12.21 24.18
C PRO A 47 5.57 13.08 22.90
N ALA A 48 6.34 12.73 21.87
CA ALA A 48 6.49 13.50 20.63
C ALA A 48 5.19 13.64 19.79
N THR A 49 4.13 12.90 20.12
CA THR A 49 2.84 12.95 19.40
C THR A 49 1.66 12.99 20.36
N SER A 50 0.80 13.98 20.17
CA SER A 50 -0.47 14.10 20.89
C SER A 50 -1.47 13.05 20.41
N GLY A 51 -2.40 12.64 21.28
CA GLY A 51 -3.44 11.65 20.91
C GLY A 51 -4.32 12.09 19.72
N TRP A 52 -4.46 13.41 19.51
CA TRP A 52 -5.15 13.97 18.36
C TRP A 52 -4.37 13.80 17.05
N GLU A 53 -3.05 13.97 17.07
CA GLU A 53 -2.19 13.71 15.89
C GLU A 53 -2.22 12.23 15.51
N ILE A 54 -2.19 11.33 16.50
CA ILE A 54 -2.35 9.89 16.26
C ILE A 54 -3.71 9.61 15.60
N ALA A 55 -4.80 10.20 16.10
CA ALA A 55 -6.11 10.04 15.51
C ALA A 55 -6.17 10.57 14.06
N LEU A 56 -5.49 11.68 13.76
CA LEU A 56 -5.36 12.21 12.40
C LEU A 56 -4.59 11.25 11.50
N TYR A 57 -3.43 10.73 11.93
CA TYR A 57 -2.65 9.76 11.15
C TYR A 57 -3.46 8.50 10.86
N VAL A 58 -4.14 7.95 11.87
CA VAL A 58 -5.01 6.77 11.71
C VAL A 58 -6.15 7.09 10.73
N GLY A 59 -6.84 8.21 10.90
CA GLY A 59 -7.93 8.62 10.02
C GLY A 59 -7.50 8.78 8.57
N VAL A 60 -6.33 9.37 8.35
CA VAL A 60 -5.71 9.56 7.03
C VAL A 60 -5.34 8.21 6.41
N VAL A 61 -4.73 7.29 7.16
CA VAL A 61 -4.39 5.94 6.66
C VAL A 61 -5.64 5.12 6.35
N VAL A 62 -6.67 5.17 7.20
CA VAL A 62 -7.95 4.50 6.96
C VAL A 62 -8.61 5.03 5.69
N ALA A 63 -8.59 6.35 5.45
CA ALA A 63 -9.09 6.93 4.22
C ALA A 63 -8.35 6.39 2.98
N ALA A 64 -7.00 6.31 3.03
CA ALA A 64 -6.22 5.69 1.97
C ALA A 64 -6.59 4.22 1.74
N MET A 65 -6.76 3.44 2.81
CA MET A 65 -7.18 2.04 2.71
C MET A 65 -8.54 1.92 2.03
N LEU A 66 -9.53 2.71 2.44
CA LEU A 66 -10.87 2.68 1.85
C LEU A 66 -10.84 3.00 0.35
N ILE A 67 -10.10 4.04 -0.04
CA ILE A 67 -9.93 4.43 -1.45
C ILE A 67 -9.24 3.31 -2.24
N ALA A 68 -8.10 2.82 -1.75
CA ALA A 68 -7.28 1.84 -2.45
C ALA A 68 -7.98 0.49 -2.59
N VAL A 69 -8.63 0.02 -1.52
CA VAL A 69 -9.41 -1.22 -1.52
C VAL A 69 -10.59 -1.10 -2.45
N TRP A 70 -11.37 -0.02 -2.39
CA TRP A 70 -12.51 0.16 -3.28
C TRP A 70 -12.09 0.17 -4.75
N LEU A 71 -11.04 0.92 -5.10
CA LEU A 71 -10.49 0.95 -6.46
C LEU A 71 -9.93 -0.41 -6.88
N GLY A 72 -9.19 -1.07 -6.01
CA GLY A 72 -8.59 -2.37 -6.29
C GLY A 72 -9.63 -3.48 -6.51
N LEU A 73 -10.64 -3.56 -5.65
CA LEU A 73 -11.76 -4.51 -5.80
C LEU A 73 -12.54 -4.22 -7.10
N ARG A 74 -12.80 -2.94 -7.40
CA ARG A 74 -13.48 -2.54 -8.64
C ARG A 74 -12.65 -2.88 -9.89
N ALA A 75 -11.33 -2.71 -9.84
CA ALA A 75 -10.44 -3.05 -10.93
C ALA A 75 -10.38 -4.57 -11.15
N ARG A 76 -10.32 -5.35 -10.06
CA ARG A 76 -10.34 -6.82 -10.09
C ARG A 76 -11.61 -7.39 -10.71
N ALA A 77 -12.76 -6.80 -10.44
CA ALA A 77 -14.03 -7.22 -11.04
C ALA A 77 -14.10 -6.91 -12.55
N GLY A 78 -13.18 -6.11 -13.09
CA GLY A 78 -13.17 -5.67 -14.48
C GLY A 78 -12.19 -6.41 -15.39
N SER A 79 -11.97 -5.81 -16.57
CA SER A 79 -11.03 -6.31 -17.58
C SER A 79 -9.56 -6.09 -17.18
N PRO A 80 -8.60 -6.84 -17.76
CA PRO A 80 -7.17 -6.64 -17.50
C PRO A 80 -6.69 -5.21 -17.76
N ARG A 81 -7.31 -4.49 -18.71
CA ARG A 81 -6.99 -3.07 -18.97
C ARG A 81 -7.37 -2.15 -17.81
N ARG A 82 -8.45 -2.45 -17.09
CA ARG A 82 -8.82 -1.71 -15.87
C ARG A 82 -7.83 -1.96 -14.75
N LEU A 83 -7.38 -3.20 -14.57
CA LEU A 83 -6.33 -3.54 -13.61
C LEU A 83 -5.06 -2.74 -13.84
N SER A 84 -4.52 -2.72 -15.07
CA SER A 84 -3.30 -1.97 -15.37
C SER A 84 -3.48 -0.46 -15.21
N ALA A 85 -4.65 0.08 -15.59
CA ALA A 85 -4.94 1.50 -15.44
C ALA A 85 -5.06 1.91 -13.96
N THR A 86 -5.73 1.11 -13.14
CA THR A 86 -5.85 1.37 -11.70
C THR A 86 -4.53 1.19 -10.97
N ALA A 87 -3.74 0.16 -11.33
CA ALA A 87 -2.39 -0.02 -10.79
C ALA A 87 -1.52 1.20 -11.07
N LEU A 88 -1.51 1.68 -12.33
CA LEU A 88 -0.76 2.88 -12.70
C LEU A 88 -1.27 4.11 -11.96
N GLY A 89 -2.59 4.33 -11.90
CA GLY A 89 -3.19 5.44 -11.18
C GLY A 89 -2.81 5.47 -9.70
N LEU A 90 -2.85 4.31 -9.02
CA LEU A 90 -2.44 4.18 -7.62
C LEU A 90 -0.94 4.38 -7.44
N SER A 91 -0.10 3.91 -8.36
CA SER A 91 1.35 4.15 -8.29
C SER A 91 1.71 5.63 -8.45
N ILE A 92 1.01 6.35 -9.32
CA ILE A 92 1.17 7.79 -9.50
C ILE A 92 0.68 8.51 -8.24
N ALA A 93 -0.49 8.12 -7.71
CA ALA A 93 -0.99 8.66 -6.45
C ALA A 93 0.00 8.41 -5.30
N ALA A 94 0.61 7.23 -5.22
CA ALA A 94 1.64 6.92 -4.22
C ALA A 94 2.86 7.85 -4.36
N ALA A 95 3.36 8.06 -5.57
CA ALA A 95 4.50 8.94 -5.81
C ALA A 95 4.18 10.42 -5.52
N VAL A 96 3.01 10.90 -5.96
CA VAL A 96 2.58 12.28 -5.70
C VAL A 96 2.33 12.51 -4.22
N THR A 97 1.66 11.56 -3.56
CA THR A 97 1.40 11.67 -2.12
C THR A 97 2.67 11.59 -1.32
N TYR A 98 3.69 10.83 -1.72
CA TYR A 98 5.00 10.86 -1.06
C TYR A 98 5.62 12.27 -1.06
N VAL A 99 5.51 13.00 -2.18
CA VAL A 99 6.02 14.37 -2.29
C VAL A 99 5.14 15.37 -1.52
N ALA A 100 3.82 15.20 -1.55
CA ALA A 100 2.87 16.16 -0.98
C ALA A 100 2.58 15.94 0.51
N PHE A 101 2.64 14.69 0.98
CA PHE A 101 2.24 14.24 2.30
C PHE A 101 3.13 13.05 2.74
N TRP A 102 3.96 13.25 3.76
CA TRP A 102 4.72 12.18 4.42
C TRP A 102 3.85 11.22 5.26
N SER A 103 2.57 11.06 4.92
CA SER A 103 1.61 10.20 5.61
C SER A 103 1.62 8.78 5.02
N GLY A 104 1.01 7.77 5.67
CA GLY A 104 1.02 6.37 5.20
C GLY A 104 0.40 6.07 3.83
N TRP A 105 -0.01 7.08 3.07
CA TRP A 105 -0.62 6.98 1.75
C TRP A 105 0.26 6.32 0.68
N PRO A 106 1.56 6.66 0.54
CA PRO A 106 2.43 6.03 -0.44
C PRO A 106 2.60 4.54 -0.15
N GLN A 107 2.60 4.15 1.13
CA GLN A 107 2.72 2.75 1.53
C GLN A 107 1.43 1.97 1.21
N VAL A 108 0.25 2.52 1.52
CA VAL A 108 -1.03 1.88 1.18
C VAL A 108 -1.24 1.79 -0.34
N PHE A 109 -1.08 2.91 -1.05
CA PHE A 109 -1.28 2.96 -2.50
C PHE A 109 -0.23 2.18 -3.28
N GLY A 110 1.04 2.26 -2.86
CA GLY A 110 2.14 1.51 -3.45
C GLY A 110 1.92 0.00 -3.32
N ALA A 111 1.54 -0.48 -2.13
CA ALA A 111 1.27 -1.90 -1.91
C ALA A 111 0.12 -2.43 -2.79
N VAL A 112 -1.00 -1.69 -2.86
CA VAL A 112 -2.14 -2.07 -3.71
C VAL A 112 -1.77 -2.01 -5.20
N ALA A 113 -1.03 -0.98 -5.64
CA ALA A 113 -0.57 -0.87 -7.03
C ALA A 113 0.29 -2.07 -7.45
N VAL A 114 1.24 -2.48 -6.60
CA VAL A 114 2.10 -3.65 -6.82
C VAL A 114 1.26 -4.92 -6.98
N VAL A 115 0.29 -5.14 -6.08
CA VAL A 115 -0.59 -6.32 -6.14
C VAL A 115 -1.42 -6.34 -7.42
N LEU A 116 -2.02 -5.22 -7.81
CA LEU A 116 -2.80 -5.13 -9.05
C LEU A 116 -1.93 -5.34 -10.30
N ALA A 117 -0.68 -4.88 -10.28
CA ALA A 117 0.26 -5.08 -11.37
C ALA A 117 0.66 -6.56 -11.52
N VAL A 118 0.91 -7.25 -10.40
CA VAL A 118 1.17 -8.70 -10.39
C VAL A 118 -0.06 -9.49 -10.82
N GLU A 119 -1.26 -9.07 -10.41
CA GLU A 119 -2.51 -9.70 -10.85
C GLU A 119 -2.76 -9.54 -12.35
N HIS A 120 -2.49 -8.35 -12.91
CA HIS A 120 -2.54 -8.15 -14.35
C HIS A 120 -1.61 -9.12 -15.08
N ARG A 121 -0.36 -9.26 -14.64
CA ARG A 121 0.60 -10.23 -15.20
C ARG A 121 0.05 -11.67 -15.13
N ARG A 122 -0.60 -12.06 -14.04
CA ARG A 122 -1.21 -13.40 -13.92
C ARG A 122 -2.36 -13.63 -14.90
N ARG A 123 -3.16 -12.61 -15.20
CA ARG A 123 -4.29 -12.72 -16.12
C ARG A 123 -3.88 -12.70 -17.59
N VAL A 124 -2.83 -11.95 -17.94
CA VAL A 124 -2.42 -11.71 -19.34
C VAL A 124 -1.19 -12.54 -19.74
N GLY A 125 -0.41 -13.03 -18.78
CA GLY A 125 0.82 -13.81 -19.02
C GLY A 125 2.08 -12.98 -19.26
N SER A 126 1.95 -11.66 -19.43
CA SER A 126 3.08 -10.73 -19.64
C SER A 126 2.87 -9.41 -18.92
N PHE A 127 3.94 -8.64 -18.77
CA PHE A 127 3.87 -7.26 -18.30
C PHE A 127 3.75 -6.32 -19.50
N SER A 128 2.70 -5.49 -19.52
CA SER A 128 2.68 -4.31 -20.37
C SER A 128 3.58 -3.22 -19.78
N ALA A 129 4.05 -2.28 -20.62
CA ALA A 129 4.87 -1.15 -20.17
C ALA A 129 4.21 -0.40 -19.00
N ALA A 130 2.92 -0.07 -19.12
CA ALA A 130 2.15 0.59 -18.05
C ALA A 130 2.12 -0.22 -16.74
N THR A 131 2.02 -1.55 -16.82
CA THR A 131 2.00 -2.41 -15.63
C THR A 131 3.37 -2.50 -14.98
N LEU A 132 4.43 -2.55 -15.78
CA LEU A 132 5.80 -2.54 -15.28
C LEU A 132 6.12 -1.19 -14.62
N THR A 133 5.73 -0.08 -15.25
CA THR A 133 5.85 1.26 -14.65
C THR A 133 5.09 1.35 -13.35
N ALA A 134 3.85 0.85 -13.30
CA ALA A 134 3.05 0.85 -12.08
C ALA A 134 3.71 0.05 -10.94
N LEU A 135 4.26 -1.12 -11.28
CA LEU A 135 4.96 -1.99 -10.34
C LEU A 135 6.20 -1.29 -9.76
N ILE A 136 7.08 -0.77 -10.64
CA ILE A 136 8.33 -0.13 -10.24
C ILE A 136 8.05 1.14 -9.45
N LEU A 137 7.19 2.02 -9.96
CA LEU A 137 6.88 3.29 -9.31
C LEU A 137 6.19 3.08 -7.97
N GLY A 138 5.23 2.15 -7.89
CA GLY A 138 4.55 1.81 -6.65
C GLY A 138 5.50 1.21 -5.60
N ALA A 139 6.42 0.33 -6.01
CA ALA A 139 7.42 -0.23 -5.12
C ALA A 139 8.42 0.83 -4.63
N ILE A 140 8.88 1.73 -5.51
CA ILE A 140 9.79 2.82 -5.14
C ILE A 140 9.08 3.77 -4.16
N ALA A 141 7.86 4.20 -4.44
CA ALA A 141 7.11 5.09 -3.54
C ALA A 141 6.88 4.46 -2.17
N PHE A 142 6.57 3.17 -2.13
CA PHE A 142 6.43 2.40 -0.89
C PHE A 142 7.73 2.39 -0.07
N ILE A 143 8.84 2.00 -0.71
CA ILE A 143 10.15 1.86 -0.05
C ILE A 143 10.67 3.22 0.38
N ALA A 144 10.59 4.23 -0.50
CA ALA A 144 11.00 5.59 -0.21
C ALA A 144 10.27 6.10 1.02
N ALA A 145 8.93 5.96 1.08
CA ALA A 145 8.14 6.36 2.24
C ALA A 145 8.51 5.61 3.53
N ALA A 146 8.83 4.32 3.45
CA ALA A 146 9.27 3.55 4.62
C ALA A 146 10.63 4.04 5.15
N ILE A 147 11.59 4.33 4.26
CA ILE A 147 12.91 4.87 4.61
C ILE A 147 12.75 6.25 5.25
N THR A 148 12.02 7.12 4.59
CA THR A 148 11.56 8.43 5.06
C THR A 148 11.01 8.37 6.49
N CYS A 149 10.04 7.50 6.76
CA CYS A 149 9.48 7.36 8.10
C CYS A 149 10.48 6.86 9.15
N LEU A 150 11.56 6.16 8.74
CA LEU A 150 12.59 5.65 9.65
C LEU A 150 13.66 6.68 9.99
N PHE A 151 14.01 7.57 9.06
CA PHE A 151 15.18 8.44 9.17
C PHE A 151 14.88 9.92 9.35
N GLY A 152 13.64 10.37 9.15
CA GLY A 152 13.30 11.79 9.19
C GLY A 152 13.82 12.53 7.97
#